data_AF-A0A938VS17-F1
#
_entry.id   AF-A0A938VS17-F1
#
_cell.length_a   1.000
_cell.length_b   1.000
_cell.length_c   1.000
_cell.angle_alpha   90.00
_cell.angle_beta   90.00
_cell.angle_gamma   90.00
#
_symmetry.space_group_name_H-M   'P 1'
#
loop_
_entity.id
_entity.type
_entity.pdbx_description
1 polymer ?
#
loop_
_entity_poly.entity_id
_entity_poly.type
_entity_poly.pdbx_seq_one_letter_code
_entity_poly.pdbx_strand_id
1 'polypeptide(L)'
;MPRHEPTRTCIACRIRYPKRALVRIVRSPEGTIAVDPTGRANGRGTYLCLADACWQTVMNRGILAEQSHATIDPATRESLMRAVAEVRGARASAARARNVREERARHDTVGASG
;
A
#
# COMPACT_ATOMS: atom_id res chain seq x y z
N MET A 1 2.48 -18.20 21.24
CA MET A 1 3.34 -18.26 20.03
C MET A 1 3.24 -16.94 19.29
N PRO A 2 4.35 -16.32 18.83
CA PRO A 2 4.28 -15.09 18.04
C PRO A 2 3.47 -15.36 16.76
N ARG A 3 2.50 -14.50 16.46
CA ARG A 3 1.71 -14.63 15.23
C ARG A 3 2.63 -14.31 14.05
N HIS A 4 2.89 -15.30 13.20
CA HIS A 4 3.68 -15.12 11.98
C HIS A 4 3.09 -13.97 11.14
N GLU A 5 3.89 -12.93 10.90
CA GLU A 5 3.50 -11.82 10.04
C GLU A 5 3.61 -12.25 8.58
N PRO A 6 2.49 -12.35 7.82
CA PRO A 6 2.57 -12.77 6.43
C PRO A 6 3.38 -11.77 5.60
N THR A 7 4.34 -12.28 4.82
CA THR A 7 5.08 -11.48 3.83
C THR A 7 4.54 -11.66 2.43
N ARG A 8 4.74 -10.67 1.56
CA ARG A 8 4.34 -10.66 0.16
C ARG A 8 5.44 -10.03 -0.68
N THR A 9 5.49 -10.38 -1.96
CA THR A 9 6.50 -9.88 -2.90
C THR A 9 5.90 -8.77 -3.75
N CYS A 10 6.60 -7.64 -3.83
CA CYS A 10 6.25 -6.55 -4.74
C CYS A 10 6.41 -7.03 -6.20
N ILE A 11 5.38 -6.83 -7.04
CA ILE A 11 5.46 -7.25 -8.46
C ILE A 11 6.47 -6.45 -9.29
N ALA A 12 6.84 -5.24 -8.85
CA ALA A 12 7.82 -4.41 -9.54
C ALA A 12 9.25 -4.75 -9.14
N CYS A 13 9.63 -4.47 -7.89
CA CYS A 13 11.01 -4.62 -7.42
C CYS A 13 11.36 -6.04 -6.96
N ARG A 14 10.39 -6.96 -6.88
CA ARG A 14 10.58 -8.35 -6.45
C ARG A 14 11.11 -8.54 -5.02
N ILE A 15 11.16 -7.47 -4.22
CA ILE A 15 11.52 -7.51 -2.80
C ILE A 15 10.32 -7.98 -1.96
N ARG A 16 10.60 -8.73 -0.88
CA ARG A 16 9.60 -9.17 0.10
C ARG A 16 9.37 -8.09 1.17
N TYR A 17 8.10 -7.86 1.50
CA TYR A 17 7.69 -6.92 2.54
C TYR A 17 6.63 -7.56 3.44
N PRO A 18 6.46 -7.06 4.68
CA PRO A 18 5.27 -7.35 5.47
C PRO A 18 4.00 -7.04 4.67
N LYS A 19 2.98 -7.90 4.72
CA LYS A 19 1.73 -7.72 3.95
C LYS A 19 1.14 -6.33 4.15
N ARG A 20 1.14 -5.82 5.40
CA ARG A 20 0.61 -4.49 5.76
C ARG A 20 1.40 -3.31 5.18
N ALA A 21 2.65 -3.53 4.76
CA ALA A 21 3.49 -2.49 4.17
C ALA A 21 3.19 -2.29 2.67
N LEU A 22 2.54 -3.25 2.02
CA LEU A 22 2.19 -3.19 0.59
C LEU A 22 0.79 -2.60 0.37
N VAL A 23 0.53 -2.24 -0.88
CA VAL A 23 -0.78 -1.93 -1.43
C VAL A 23 -1.27 -3.16 -2.19
N ARG A 24 -2.49 -3.61 -1.88
CA ARG A 24 -3.14 -4.68 -2.63
C ARG A 24 -3.93 -4.06 -3.78
N ILE A 25 -3.77 -4.60 -4.98
CA ILE A 25 -4.56 -4.25 -6.16
C ILE A 25 -5.33 -5.51 -6.56
N VAL A 26 -6.62 -5.39 -6.82
CA VAL A 26 -7.51 -6.53 -7.10
C VAL A 26 -8.20 -6.31 -8.42
N ARG A 27 -8.21 -7.34 -9.27
CA ARG A 27 -9.13 -7.46 -10.39
C ARG A 27 -10.35 -8.27 -9.95
N SER A 28 -11.53 -7.68 -9.98
CA SER A 28 -12.80 -8.34 -9.69
C SER A 28 -13.17 -9.36 -10.79
N PRO A 29 -14.11 -10.29 -10.54
CA PRO A 29 -14.62 -11.20 -11.56
C PRO A 29 -15.16 -10.48 -12.80
N GLU A 30 -15.73 -9.29 -12.63
CA GLU A 30 -16.26 -8.41 -13.68
C GLU A 30 -15.15 -7.70 -14.46
N GLY A 31 -13.88 -7.93 -14.11
CA GLY A 31 -12.71 -7.37 -14.78
C GLY A 31 -12.27 -6.00 -14.30
N THR A 32 -12.96 -5.41 -13.31
CA THR A 32 -12.61 -4.09 -12.78
C THR A 32 -11.38 -4.17 -11.89
N ILE A 33 -10.41 -3.27 -12.08
CA ILE A 33 -9.20 -3.18 -11.26
C ILE A 33 -9.33 -2.03 -10.25
N ALA A 34 -9.06 -2.31 -8.97
CA ALA A 34 -9.06 -1.30 -7.92
C ALA A 34 -8.01 -1.58 -6.83
N VAL A 35 -7.64 -0.54 -6.08
CA VAL A 35 -6.90 -0.70 -4.81
C VAL A 35 -7.85 -1.30 -3.77
N ASP A 36 -7.38 -2.30 -3.02
CA ASP A 36 -8.12 -2.91 -1.92
C ASP A 36 -7.39 -2.72 -0.58
N PRO A 37 -7.73 -1.67 0.19
CA PRO A 37 -7.17 -1.45 1.53
C PRO A 37 -7.60 -2.51 2.55
N THR A 38 -8.76 -3.15 2.34
CA THR A 38 -9.37 -4.08 3.30
C THR A 38 -8.73 -5.47 3.24
N GLY A 39 -8.20 -5.84 2.08
CA GLY A 39 -7.70 -7.18 1.81
C GLY A 39 -8.82 -8.24 1.70
N ARG A 40 -10.09 -7.81 1.57
CA ARG A 40 -11.28 -8.67 1.54
C ARG A 40 -11.93 -8.73 0.16
N ALA A 41 -11.54 -7.87 -0.78
CA ALA A 41 -12.15 -7.88 -2.11
C ALA A 41 -11.88 -9.21 -2.83
N ASN A 42 -12.94 -9.72 -3.48
CA ASN A 42 -12.92 -10.94 -4.26
C ASN A 42 -12.18 -10.73 -5.59
N GLY A 43 -11.53 -11.78 -6.07
CA GLY A 43 -10.82 -11.78 -7.35
C GLY A 43 -9.29 -11.87 -7.22
N ARG A 44 -8.60 -11.63 -8.34
CA ARG A 44 -7.15 -11.82 -8.44
C ARG A 44 -6.42 -10.65 -7.81
N GLY A 45 -5.77 -10.89 -6.68
CA GLY A 45 -5.01 -9.89 -5.95
C GLY A 45 -3.51 -9.92 -6.26
N THR A 46 -2.93 -8.75 -6.48
CA THR A 46 -1.49 -8.54 -6.58
C THR A 46 -1.02 -7.49 -5.58
N TYR A 47 0.29 -7.43 -5.33
CA TYR A 47 0.88 -6.57 -4.31
C TYR A 47 1.98 -5.68 -4.86
N LEU A 48 1.94 -4.41 -4.49
CA LEU A 48 2.91 -3.40 -4.91
C LEU A 48 3.36 -2.58 -3.70
N CYS A 49 4.64 -2.25 -3.61
CA CYS A 49 5.12 -1.38 -2.53
C CYS A 49 4.75 0.08 -2.81
N LEU A 50 4.89 0.96 -1.80
CA LEU A 50 4.51 2.36 -1.95
C LEU A 50 5.52 3.23 -2.73
N ALA A 51 6.67 2.69 -3.10
CA ALA A 51 7.71 3.44 -3.81
C ALA A 51 7.20 3.92 -5.17
N ASP A 52 7.34 5.21 -5.47
CA ASP A 52 6.93 5.81 -6.74
C ASP A 52 7.51 5.11 -7.95
N ALA A 53 8.80 4.78 -7.90
CA ALA A 53 9.48 4.04 -8.96
C ALA A 53 8.78 2.71 -9.30
N CYS A 54 8.22 2.00 -8.30
CA CYS A 54 7.51 0.75 -8.54
C CYS A 54 6.17 0.97 -9.24
N TRP A 55 5.43 2.02 -8.88
CA TRP A 55 4.17 2.39 -9.56
C TRP A 55 4.41 2.83 -10.99
N GLN A 56 5.42 3.67 -11.24
CA GLN A 56 5.81 4.06 -12.59
C GLN A 56 6.23 2.84 -13.42
N THR A 57 7.04 1.96 -12.85
CA THR A 57 7.51 0.75 -13.54
C THR A 57 6.36 -0.15 -13.98
N VAL A 58 5.41 -0.48 -13.08
CA VAL A 58 4.32 -1.40 -13.45
C VAL A 58 3.34 -0.81 -14.45
N MET A 59 3.17 0.51 -14.42
CA MET A 59 2.28 1.22 -15.31
C MET A 59 2.90 1.39 -16.70
N ASN A 60 4.19 1.66 -16.78
CA ASN A 60 4.88 1.90 -18.06
C ASN A 60 5.25 0.60 -18.77
N ARG A 61 5.58 -0.46 -18.02
CA ARG A 61 5.95 -1.76 -18.59
C ARG A 61 4.77 -2.72 -18.78
N GLY A 62 3.55 -2.32 -18.43
CA GLY A 62 2.36 -3.19 -18.55
C GLY A 62 2.30 -4.35 -17.54
N ILE A 63 3.24 -4.44 -16.59
CA ILE A 63 3.30 -5.53 -15.60
C ILE A 63 1.99 -5.67 -14.82
N LEU A 64 1.33 -4.57 -14.46
CA LEU A 64 0.07 -4.65 -13.72
C LEU A 64 -1.05 -5.29 -14.57
N ALA A 65 -1.12 -4.96 -15.87
CA ALA A 65 -2.07 -5.54 -16.80
C ALA A 65 -1.84 -7.06 -16.96
N GLU A 66 -0.58 -7.46 -17.11
CA GLU A 66 -0.18 -8.88 -17.19
C GLU A 66 -0.54 -9.64 -15.92
N GLN A 67 -0.14 -9.14 -14.75
CA GLN A 67 -0.36 -9.83 -13.47
C GLN A 67 -1.83 -9.90 -13.07
N SER A 68 -2.61 -8.89 -13.44
CA SER A 68 -4.05 -8.86 -13.18
C SER A 68 -4.87 -9.61 -14.23
N HIS A 69 -4.32 -9.85 -15.42
CA HIS A 69 -5.06 -10.32 -16.61
C HIS A 69 -6.22 -9.39 -16.97
N ALA A 70 -5.95 -8.09 -17.04
CA ALA A 70 -6.93 -7.08 -17.44
C ALA A 70 -6.27 -5.92 -18.20
N THR A 71 -7.07 -5.24 -19.02
CA THR A 71 -6.69 -3.99 -19.67
C THR A 71 -6.75 -2.85 -18.66
N ILE A 72 -5.76 -1.95 -18.72
CA ILE A 72 -5.72 -0.74 -17.89
C ILE A 72 -5.93 0.45 -18.81
N ASP A 73 -7.17 0.92 -18.89
CA ASP A 73 -7.49 2.15 -19.61
C ASP A 73 -7.01 3.41 -18.83
N PRO A 74 -7.03 4.59 -19.47
CA PRO A 74 -6.58 5.83 -18.82
C PRO A 74 -7.36 6.17 -17.54
N ALA A 75 -8.67 5.91 -17.51
CA ALA A 75 -9.52 6.20 -16.35
C ALA A 75 -9.17 5.31 -15.14
N THR A 76 -8.95 4.02 -15.39
CA THR A 76 -8.51 3.04 -14.38
C THR A 76 -7.12 3.41 -13.86
N ARG A 77 -6.20 3.79 -14.75
CA ARG A 77 -4.87 4.27 -14.35
C ARG A 77 -4.99 5.48 -13.43
N GLU A 78 -5.78 6.48 -13.79
CA GLU A 78 -5.96 7.68 -12.96
C GLU A 78 -6.55 7.32 -11.59
N SER A 79 -7.59 6.49 -11.56
CA SER A 79 -8.22 6.02 -10.33
C SER A 79 -7.22 5.31 -9.40
N LEU A 80 -6.39 4.42 -9.95
CA LEU A 80 -5.34 3.73 -9.19
C LEU A 80 -4.30 4.70 -8.63
N MET A 81 -3.86 5.68 -9.43
CA MET A 81 -2.86 6.68 -9.02
C MET A 81 -3.41 7.61 -7.93
N ARG A 82 -4.70 7.97 -8.00
CA ARG A 82 -5.39 8.73 -6.95
C ARG A 82 -5.48 7.92 -5.65
N ALA A 83 -5.94 6.67 -5.74
CA ALA A 83 -6.08 5.80 -4.58
C ALA A 83 -4.75 5.55 -3.86
N VAL A 84 -3.64 5.35 -4.59
CA VAL A 84 -2.32 5.20 -3.94
C VAL A 84 -1.85 6.51 -3.30
N ALA A 85 -2.12 7.67 -3.91
CA ALA A 85 -1.78 8.96 -3.31
C ALA A 85 -2.51 9.16 -1.98
N GLU A 86 -3.79 8.80 -1.90
CA GLU A 86 -4.58 8.82 -0.66
C GLU A 86 -3.98 7.88 0.40
N VAL A 87 -3.62 6.65 0.01
CA VAL A 87 -2.96 5.69 0.94
C VAL A 87 -1.64 6.25 1.47
N ARG A 88 -0.82 6.90 0.63
CA ARG A 88 0.43 7.54 1.05
C ARG A 88 0.16 8.69 2.01
N GLY A 89 -0.79 9.55 1.70
CA GLY A 89 -1.20 10.66 2.55
C GLY A 89 -1.68 10.19 3.92
N ALA A 90 -2.56 9.18 3.95
CA ALA A 90 -3.06 8.59 5.19
C ALA A 90 -1.94 8.01 6.06
N ARG A 91 -0.98 7.28 5.46
CA ARG A 91 0.16 6.72 6.20
C ARG A 91 1.11 7.80 6.72
N ALA A 92 1.38 8.84 5.93
CA ALA A 92 2.21 9.97 6.36
C ALA A 92 1.57 10.72 7.54
N SER A 93 0.27 10.99 7.46
CA SER A 93 -0.47 11.63 8.54
C SER A 93 -0.52 10.78 9.82
N ALA A 94 -0.73 9.47 9.69
CA ALA A 94 -0.66 8.56 10.83
C ALA A 94 0.74 8.49 11.45
N ALA A 95 1.82 8.53 10.65
CA ALA A 95 3.19 8.60 11.15
C ALA A 95 3.47 9.89 11.92
N ARG A 96 3.07 11.04 11.37
CA ARG A 96 3.16 12.34 12.06
C ARG A 96 2.43 12.33 13.40
N ALA A 97 1.20 11.82 13.44
CA ALA A 97 0.42 11.74 14.67
C ALA A 97 1.07 10.84 15.74
N ARG A 98 1.75 9.75 15.35
CA ARG A 98 2.51 8.91 16.28
C ARG A 98 3.72 9.65 16.84
N ASN A 99 4.50 10.31 15.99
CA ASN A 99 5.69 11.06 16.43
C ASN A 99 5.32 12.15 17.44
N VAL A 100 4.27 12.92 17.17
CA VAL A 100 3.79 13.98 18.10
C VAL A 100 3.38 13.38 19.45
N ARG A 101 2.70 12.22 19.46
CA ARG A 101 2.31 11.54 20.71
C ARG A 101 3.54 11.03 21.48
N GLU A 102 4.53 10.48 20.78
CA GLU A 102 5.78 9.99 21.38
C GLU A 102 6.62 11.14 21.95
N GLU A 103 6.72 12.27 21.26
CA GLU A 103 7.41 13.47 21.77
C GLU A 103 6.73 14.04 23.00
N ARG A 104 5.39 14.12 23.00
CA ARG A 104 4.63 14.57 24.17
C ARG A 104 4.82 13.64 25.37
N ALA A 105 4.73 12.32 25.15
CA ALA A 105 4.96 11.34 26.20
C ALA A 105 6.38 11.43 26.80
N ARG A 106 7.40 11.71 25.98
CA ARG A 106 8.78 11.93 26.47
C ARG A 106 8.88 13.19 27.33
N HIS A 107 8.26 14.30 26.92
CA HIS A 107 8.26 15.54 27.71
C HIS A 107 7.53 15.35 29.06
N ASP A 108 6.39 14.66 29.09
CA ASP A 108 5.63 14.42 30.32
C ASP A 108 6.40 13.54 31.34
N THR A 109 7.26 12.62 30.88
CA THR A 109 8.10 11.80 31.78
C THR A 109 9.28 12.54 32.43
N VAL A 110 9.76 13.64 31.82
CA VAL A 110 10.89 14.42 32.34
C VAL A 110 10.45 15.40 33.45
N GLY A 111 9.17 15.76 33.50
CA GLY A 111 8.62 16.69 34.51
C GLY A 111 8.21 16.06 35.84
N ALA A 112 8.25 14.74 35.99
CA ALA A 112 7.80 14.03 37.20
C ALA A 112 8.92 13.73 38.22
N SER A 113 10.10 14.34 38.06
CA SER A 113 11.27 14.11 38.93
C SER A 113 11.86 15.38 39.55
N GLY A 114 11.10 16.49 39.55
CA GLY A 114 11.48 17.77 40.17
C GLY A 114 10.62 18.10 41.38
#